data_AF-A0A2H6GQB0-F1
#
_entry.id   AF-A0A2H6GQB0-F1
#
_cell.length_a   1.000
_cell.length_b   1.000
_cell.length_c   1.000
_cell.angle_alpha   90.00
_cell.angle_beta   90.00
_cell.angle_gamma   90.00
#
_symmetry.space_group_name_H-M   'P 1'
#
loop_
_entity.id
_entity.type
_entity.pdbx_description
1 polymer ?
#
loop_
_entity_poly.entity_id
_entity_poly.type
_entity_poly.pdbx_seq_one_letter_code
_entity_poly.pdbx_strand_id
1 'polypeptide(L)'
;MVPIILFVGPSGAGKTTLLEKIVIGLKERGYVVGAMKHTGHSAAPDKEGSDSWKFSRAGADATVISSPGGVVLRRKSDGNPSIAAVVKRYGLMDLDVMLVEGHKGAPYPKMEVHRGCLGTELLCRGEARDPFLEAIVTDTPVEVDVPVLPLDNADVVCDFIVKRFLKG
;
A
#
# COMPACT_ATOMS: atom_id res chain seq x y z
N MET A 1 11.74 -4.79 -12.73
CA MET A 1 10.36 -4.31 -12.47
C MET A 1 10.24 -4.19 -10.97
N VAL A 2 9.75 -3.06 -10.44
CA VAL A 2 9.58 -2.89 -8.99
C VAL A 2 8.56 -3.92 -8.46
N PRO A 3 8.90 -4.71 -7.42
CA PRO A 3 7.94 -5.53 -6.70
C PRO A 3 6.79 -4.69 -6.12
N ILE A 4 5.55 -5.11 -6.38
CA ILE A 4 4.33 -4.48 -5.84
C ILE A 4 3.70 -5.46 -4.86
N ILE A 5 3.48 -5.02 -3.62
CA ILE A 5 2.91 -5.84 -2.55
C ILE A 5 1.70 -5.12 -1.97
N LEU A 6 0.53 -5.78 -1.98
CA LEU A 6 -0.70 -5.21 -1.43
C LEU A 6 -0.88 -5.61 0.03
N PHE A 7 -1.40 -4.71 0.84
CA PHE A 7 -1.89 -4.97 2.19
C PHE A 7 -3.40 -4.76 2.19
N VAL A 8 -4.12 -5.86 2.39
CA VAL A 8 -5.58 -5.94 2.29
C VAL A 8 -6.18 -6.35 3.63
N GLY A 9 -7.48 -6.16 3.82
CA GLY A 9 -8.16 -6.47 5.07
C GLY A 9 -9.20 -5.42 5.43
N PRO A 10 -10.11 -5.72 6.38
CA PRO A 10 -11.20 -4.82 6.75
C PRO A 10 -10.71 -3.48 7.29
N SER A 11 -11.58 -2.46 7.24
CA SER A 11 -11.31 -1.18 7.90
C SER A 11 -11.08 -1.42 9.41
N GLY A 12 -10.14 -0.68 10.01
CA GLY A 12 -9.78 -0.88 11.43
C GLY A 12 -8.83 -2.05 11.72
N ALA A 13 -8.46 -2.89 10.74
CA ALA A 13 -7.51 -3.99 10.97
C ALA A 13 -6.09 -3.55 11.36
N GLY A 14 -5.75 -2.27 11.18
CA GLY A 14 -4.41 -1.74 11.50
C GLY A 14 -3.43 -1.71 10.32
N LYS A 15 -3.92 -1.82 9.07
CA LYS A 15 -3.10 -1.82 7.84
C LYS A 15 -2.14 -0.64 7.76
N THR A 16 -2.64 0.59 7.93
CA THR A 16 -1.82 1.81 7.84
C THR A 16 -0.72 1.80 8.89
N THR A 17 -1.04 1.48 10.15
CA THR A 17 -0.06 1.37 11.24
C THR A 17 0.99 0.30 11.00
N LEU A 18 0.59 -0.87 10.47
CA LEU A 18 1.52 -1.92 10.10
C LEU A 18 2.44 -1.46 8.96
N LEU A 19 1.87 -0.84 7.91
CA LEU A 19 2.63 -0.32 6.77
C LEU A 19 3.63 0.75 7.17
N GLU A 20 3.29 1.66 8.08
CA GLU A 20 4.22 2.66 8.62
C GLU A 20 5.45 1.98 9.26
N LYS A 21 5.22 0.96 10.10
CA LYS A 21 6.31 0.19 10.73
C LYS A 21 7.15 -0.58 9.70
N ILE A 22 6.52 -1.15 8.68
CA ILE A 22 7.23 -1.87 7.61
C ILE A 22 8.07 -0.90 6.78
N VAL A 23 7.55 0.30 6.45
CA VAL A 23 8.31 1.33 5.76
C VAL A 23 9.55 1.69 6.57
N ILE A 24 9.41 1.96 7.87
CA ILE A 24 10.54 2.25 8.76
C ILE A 24 11.55 1.08 8.73
N GLY A 25 11.10 -0.15 8.99
CA GLY A 25 11.99 -1.31 9.06
C GLY A 25 12.69 -1.64 7.74
N LEU A 26 12.07 -1.41 6.59
CA LEU A 26 12.71 -1.60 5.28
C LEU A 26 13.68 -0.45 4.96
N LYS A 27 13.36 0.79 5.35
CA LYS A 27 14.27 1.94 5.22
C LYS A 27 15.52 1.75 6.06
N GLU A 28 15.40 1.27 7.29
CA GLU A 28 16.53 0.95 8.18
C GLU A 28 17.42 -0.17 7.62
N ARG A 29 16.85 -1.11 6.87
CA ARG A 29 17.57 -2.15 6.12
C ARG A 29 18.22 -1.63 4.81
N GLY A 30 18.07 -0.35 4.46
CA GLY A 30 18.72 0.28 3.32
C GLY A 30 17.92 0.28 2.01
N TYR A 31 16.67 -0.16 2.01
CA TYR A 31 15.84 -0.21 0.80
C TYR A 31 15.24 1.17 0.44
N VAL A 32 14.96 1.37 -0.85
CA VAL A 32 14.18 2.48 -1.41
C VAL A 32 12.71 2.04 -1.50
N VAL A 33 11.88 2.55 -0.60
CA VAL A 33 10.51 2.08 -0.39
C VAL A 33 9.51 3.12 -0.88
N GLY A 34 8.59 2.72 -1.74
CA GLY A 34 7.38 3.48 -2.06
C GLY A 34 6.17 2.98 -1.29
N ALA A 35 5.25 3.89 -0.99
CA ALA A 35 3.96 3.57 -0.39
C ALA A 35 2.83 4.24 -1.19
N MET A 36 1.75 3.49 -1.44
CA MET A 36 0.57 3.96 -2.16
C MET A 36 -0.68 3.56 -1.38
N LYS A 37 -1.66 4.48 -1.28
CA LYS A 37 -2.99 4.14 -0.78
C LYS A 37 -3.98 4.14 -1.93
N HIS A 38 -4.69 3.03 -2.11
CA HIS A 38 -5.81 2.96 -3.03
C HIS A 38 -7.12 3.11 -2.25
N THR A 39 -7.83 4.22 -2.48
CA THR A 39 -9.11 4.54 -1.84
C THR A 39 -10.18 4.80 -2.89
N GLY A 40 -11.42 4.39 -2.60
CA GLY A 40 -12.59 4.77 -3.40
C GLY A 40 -13.07 6.20 -3.13
N HIS A 41 -12.56 6.84 -2.08
CA HIS A 41 -12.84 8.24 -1.77
C HIS A 41 -11.92 9.17 -2.58
N SER A 42 -12.33 10.42 -2.76
CA SER A 42 -11.45 11.43 -3.35
C SER A 42 -10.14 11.51 -2.57
N ALA A 43 -9.02 11.55 -3.30
CA ALA A 43 -7.72 11.87 -2.71
C ALA A 43 -7.84 13.21 -1.96
N ALA A 44 -7.22 13.31 -0.78
CA ALA A 44 -7.36 14.46 0.11
C ALA A 44 -7.19 15.75 -0.69
N PRO A 45 -8.17 16.67 -0.65
CA PRO A 45 -8.08 17.91 -1.40
C PRO A 45 -6.88 18.73 -0.90
N ASP A 46 -6.26 19.47 -1.81
CA ASP A 46 -5.35 20.57 -1.44
C ASP A 46 -6.00 21.39 -0.33
N LYS A 47 -5.19 21.93 0.59
CA LYS A 47 -5.70 22.82 1.65
C LYS A 47 -6.55 23.91 1.00
N GLU A 48 -7.82 23.98 1.38
CA GLU A 48 -8.75 24.96 0.81
C GLU A 48 -8.19 26.38 0.97
N GLY A 49 -8.27 27.17 -0.11
CA GLY A 49 -7.73 28.53 -0.17
C GLY A 49 -6.23 28.65 -0.45
N SER A 50 -5.46 27.55 -0.49
CA SER A 50 -4.06 27.57 -0.96
C SER A 50 -3.96 27.87 -2.47
N ASP A 51 -2.77 28.24 -2.94
CA ASP A 51 -2.56 28.55 -4.35
C ASP A 51 -2.70 27.31 -5.26
N SER A 52 -2.21 26.14 -4.84
CA SER A 52 -2.43 24.87 -5.58
C SER A 52 -3.92 24.53 -5.68
N TRP A 53 -4.70 24.77 -4.61
CA TRP A 53 -6.14 24.60 -4.62
C TRP A 53 -6.84 25.56 -5.61
N LYS A 54 -6.43 26.84 -5.63
CA LYS A 54 -6.98 27.84 -6.56
C LYS A 54 -6.67 27.46 -8.00
N PHE A 55 -5.44 27.03 -8.32
CA PHE A 55 -5.07 26.57 -9.66
C PHE A 55 -5.89 25.35 -10.10
N SER A 56 -6.09 24.38 -9.20
CA SER A 56 -6.94 23.23 -9.53
C SER A 56 -8.39 23.62 -9.77
N ARG A 57 -8.97 24.51 -8.95
CA ARG A 57 -10.33 25.02 -9.13
C ARG A 57 -10.48 25.82 -10.41
N ALA A 58 -9.45 26.57 -10.81
CA ALA A 58 -9.40 27.32 -12.07
C ALA A 58 -9.34 26.42 -13.31
N GLY A 59 -9.10 25.11 -13.14
CA GLY A 59 -9.18 24.13 -14.21
C GLY A 59 -7.86 23.45 -14.56
N ALA A 60 -6.75 23.74 -13.87
CA ALA A 60 -5.47 23.11 -14.16
C ALA A 60 -5.56 21.57 -14.13
N ASP A 61 -5.03 20.91 -15.17
CA ASP A 61 -4.98 19.44 -15.26
C ASP A 61 -3.94 18.83 -14.33
N ALA A 62 -2.92 19.61 -13.99
CA ALA A 62 -1.94 19.28 -12.96
C ALA A 62 -1.56 20.51 -12.15
N THR A 63 -1.35 20.31 -10.85
CA THR A 63 -0.78 21.31 -9.94
C THR A 63 0.47 20.72 -9.28
N VAL A 64 1.52 21.54 -9.17
CA VAL A 64 2.82 21.13 -8.63
C VAL A 64 3.25 22.12 -7.56
N ILE A 65 3.57 21.59 -6.37
CA ILE A 65 4.26 22.32 -5.31
C ILE A 65 5.69 21.80 -5.29
N SER A 66 6.68 22.68 -5.37
CA SER A 66 8.11 22.34 -5.27
C SER A 66 8.74 23.13 -4.12
N SER A 67 9.41 22.42 -3.21
CA SER A 67 10.03 23.01 -2.02
C SER A 67 11.30 22.23 -1.65
N PRO A 68 12.16 22.74 -0.74
CA PRO A 68 13.30 21.97 -0.22
C PRO A 68 12.90 20.63 0.44
N GLY A 69 11.66 20.50 0.91
CA GLY A 69 11.13 19.26 1.48
C GLY A 69 10.58 18.25 0.45
N GLY A 70 10.63 18.58 -0.84
CA GLY A 70 10.18 17.72 -1.93
C GLY A 70 9.10 18.33 -2.82
N VAL A 71 8.53 17.46 -3.66
CA VAL A 71 7.54 17.81 -4.68
C VAL A 71 6.20 17.14 -4.37
N VAL A 72 5.12 17.92 -4.43
CA VAL A 72 3.75 17.40 -4.41
C VAL A 72 3.13 17.64 -5.78
N LEU A 73 2.73 16.56 -6.45
CA LEU A 73 2.05 16.60 -7.75
C LEU A 73 0.62 16.09 -7.58
N ARG A 74 -0.35 16.91 -7.96
CA ARG A 74 -1.74 16.49 -8.13
C ARG A 74 -2.08 16.57 -9.61
N ARG A 75 -2.73 15.54 -10.13
CA ARG A 75 -3.14 15.45 -11.53
C ARG A 75 -4.57 14.96 -11.62
N LYS A 76 -5.37 15.59 -12.47
CA LYS A 76 -6.70 15.07 -12.82
C LYS A 76 -6.56 13.71 -13.51
N SER A 77 -7.49 12.83 -13.21
CA SER A 77 -7.56 11.50 -13.82
C SER A 77 -9.01 11.23 -14.18
N ASP A 78 -9.25 10.77 -15.41
CA ASP A 78 -10.59 10.46 -15.93
C ASP A 78 -11.18 9.16 -15.33
N GLY A 79 -10.49 8.58 -14.35
CA GLY A 79 -10.84 7.36 -13.63
C GLY A 79 -9.75 6.95 -12.64
N ASN A 80 -9.86 5.75 -12.09
CA ASN A 80 -8.85 5.19 -11.20
C ASN A 80 -7.72 4.54 -12.02
N PRO A 81 -6.50 5.10 -12.04
CA PRO A 81 -5.38 4.49 -12.74
C PRO A 81 -4.99 3.17 -12.06
N SER A 82 -4.56 2.18 -12.85
CA SER A 82 -3.98 0.96 -12.30
C SER A 82 -2.66 1.25 -11.58
N ILE A 83 -2.29 0.42 -10.60
CA ILE A 83 -1.03 0.57 -9.86
C ILE A 83 0.16 0.62 -10.84
N ALA A 84 0.19 -0.26 -11.84
CA ALA A 84 1.23 -0.27 -12.87
C ALA A 84 1.28 1.03 -13.69
N ALA A 85 0.12 1.61 -14.03
CA ALA A 85 0.06 2.88 -14.73
C ALA A 85 0.61 4.02 -13.87
N VAL A 86 0.31 4.05 -12.56
CA VAL A 86 0.85 5.03 -11.62
C VAL A 86 2.37 4.89 -11.52
N VAL A 87 2.87 3.68 -11.26
CA VAL A 87 4.32 3.40 -11.14
C VAL A 87 5.07 3.84 -12.40
N LYS A 88 4.57 3.46 -13.58
CA LYS A 88 5.19 3.83 -14.86
C LYS A 88 5.12 5.33 -15.12
N ARG A 89 3.95 5.95 -14.92
CA ARG A 89 3.71 7.37 -15.26
C ARG A 89 4.56 8.32 -14.41
N TYR A 90 4.77 7.99 -13.14
CA TYR A 90 5.49 8.84 -12.20
C TYR A 90 6.94 8.39 -11.96
N GLY A 91 7.47 7.51 -12.81
CA GLY A 91 8.89 7.14 -12.78
C GLY A 91 9.32 6.37 -11.54
N LEU A 92 8.41 5.68 -10.85
CA LEU A 92 8.64 4.99 -9.57
C LEU A 92 9.31 3.62 -9.74
N MET A 93 10.12 3.48 -10.79
CA MET A 93 10.79 2.23 -11.16
C MET A 93 12.17 2.07 -10.51
N ASP A 94 12.67 3.14 -9.91
CA ASP A 94 13.90 3.23 -9.12
C ASP A 94 13.73 2.73 -7.66
N LEU A 95 12.48 2.44 -7.26
CA LEU A 95 12.16 1.85 -5.96
C LEU A 95 12.52 0.36 -5.93
N ASP A 96 12.98 -0.11 -4.77
CA ASP A 96 13.17 -1.53 -4.49
C ASP A 96 11.84 -2.24 -4.24
N VAL A 97 10.83 -1.53 -3.72
CA VAL A 97 9.49 -2.09 -3.45
C VAL A 97 8.43 -0.99 -3.40
N MET A 98 7.22 -1.31 -3.89
CA MET A 98 6.02 -0.50 -3.74
C MET A 98 5.00 -1.23 -2.85
N LEU A 99 4.75 -0.68 -1.67
CA LEU A 99 3.74 -1.16 -0.74
C LEU A 99 2.41 -0.46 -1.00
N VAL A 100 1.32 -1.21 -1.16
CA VAL A 100 0.02 -0.65 -1.49
C VAL A 100 -1.02 -1.00 -0.45
N GLU A 101 -1.61 -0.01 0.21
CA GLU A 101 -2.77 -0.22 1.07
C GLU A 101 -4.05 -0.30 0.21
N GLY A 102 -4.73 -1.46 0.21
CA GLY A 102 -5.99 -1.67 -0.49
C GLY A 102 -5.88 -2.38 -1.84
N HIS A 103 -6.80 -2.07 -2.76
CA HIS A 103 -6.88 -2.67 -4.09
C HIS A 103 -7.03 -4.21 -4.12
N LYS A 104 -7.85 -4.78 -3.22
CA LYS A 104 -7.98 -6.24 -2.99
C LYS A 104 -8.12 -7.13 -4.24
N GLY A 105 -8.83 -6.64 -5.26
CA GLY A 105 -9.06 -7.39 -6.51
C GLY A 105 -7.92 -7.35 -7.52
N ALA A 106 -6.81 -6.65 -7.25
CA ALA A 106 -5.69 -6.63 -8.19
C ALA A 106 -4.86 -7.93 -8.15
N PRO A 107 -4.29 -8.35 -9.30
CA PRO A 107 -3.48 -9.55 -9.42
C PRO A 107 -2.02 -9.31 -9.01
N TYR A 108 -1.79 -8.81 -7.79
CA TYR A 108 -0.46 -8.63 -7.20
C TYR A 108 -0.32 -9.44 -5.92
N PRO A 109 0.90 -9.91 -5.58
CA PRO A 109 1.22 -10.46 -4.27
C PRO A 109 0.61 -9.62 -3.16
N LYS A 110 -0.13 -10.26 -2.24
CA LYS A 110 -0.81 -9.54 -1.16
C LYS A 110 -0.68 -10.25 0.17
N MET A 111 -0.68 -9.45 1.22
CA MET A 111 -0.76 -9.88 2.60
C MET A 111 -2.10 -9.42 3.17
N GLU A 112 -2.84 -10.34 3.76
CA GLU A 112 -4.08 -10.00 4.45
C GLU A 112 -3.76 -9.64 5.90
N VAL A 113 -4.14 -8.43 6.30
CA VAL A 113 -4.09 -7.96 7.69
C VAL A 113 -5.42 -8.30 8.34
N HIS A 114 -5.38 -9.25 9.26
CA HIS A 114 -6.53 -9.72 10.00
C HIS A 114 -6.37 -9.38 11.49
N ARG A 115 -7.48 -9.14 12.17
CA ARG A 115 -7.50 -8.88 13.61
C ARG A 115 -8.64 -9.68 14.21
N GLY A 116 -8.37 -10.51 15.21
CA GLY A 116 -9.37 -11.43 15.76
C GLY A 116 -10.60 -10.74 16.33
N CYS A 117 -10.45 -9.50 16.83
CA CYS A 117 -11.59 -8.72 17.32
C CYS A 117 -12.57 -8.26 16.21
N LEU A 118 -12.20 -8.40 14.94
CA LEU A 118 -13.05 -8.09 13.78
C LEU A 118 -13.80 -9.33 13.27
N GLY A 119 -13.68 -10.47 13.95
CA GLY A 119 -14.28 -11.75 13.58
C GLY A 119 -13.24 -12.76 13.11
N THR A 120 -13.71 -13.90 12.58
CA THR A 120 -12.85 -15.00 12.11
C THR A 120 -12.77 -15.10 10.58
N GLU A 121 -13.58 -14.32 9.87
CA GLU A 121 -13.64 -14.36 8.41
C GLU A 121 -12.38 -13.73 7.79
N LEU A 122 -11.81 -14.46 6.83
CA LEU A 122 -10.66 -14.02 6.06
C LEU A 122 -11.11 -13.55 4.68
N LEU A 123 -10.64 -12.39 4.25
CA LEU A 123 -10.98 -11.79 2.97
C LEU A 123 -10.50 -12.64 1.78
N CYS A 124 -9.28 -13.17 1.86
CA CYS A 124 -8.62 -13.89 0.76
C CYS A 124 -8.76 -15.42 0.86
N ARG A 125 -9.37 -15.92 1.94
CA ARG A 125 -9.60 -17.34 2.22
C ARG A 125 -11.02 -17.66 2.72
N GLY A 126 -11.95 -16.71 2.60
CA GLY A 126 -13.38 -16.89 2.86
C GLY A 126 -14.11 -17.40 1.62
N GLU A 127 -15.11 -16.64 1.15
CA GLU A 127 -15.97 -17.04 0.02
C GLU A 127 -15.22 -17.31 -1.30
N ALA A 128 -14.12 -16.59 -1.54
CA ALA A 128 -13.27 -16.76 -2.71
C ALA A 128 -11.81 -16.95 -2.29
N ARG A 129 -11.13 -17.90 -2.93
CA ARG A 129 -9.71 -18.16 -2.71
C ARG A 129 -8.88 -17.26 -3.62
N ASP A 130 -8.19 -16.29 -3.03
CA ASP A 130 -7.32 -15.38 -3.78
C ASP A 130 -5.95 -16.03 -4.07
N PRO A 131 -5.60 -16.30 -5.34
CA PRO A 131 -4.36 -17.00 -5.67
C PRO A 131 -3.10 -16.14 -5.45
N PHE A 132 -3.26 -14.84 -5.21
CA PHE A 132 -2.13 -13.92 -4.98
C PHE A 132 -1.84 -13.68 -3.49
N LEU A 133 -2.58 -14.32 -2.57
CA LEU A 133 -2.29 -14.23 -1.14
C LEU A 133 -0.98 -14.95 -0.83
N GLU A 134 -0.04 -14.23 -0.23
CA GLU A 134 1.30 -14.74 0.13
C GLU A 134 1.48 -14.93 1.63
N ALA A 135 0.70 -14.23 2.46
CA ALA A 135 0.73 -14.37 3.93
C ALA A 135 -0.51 -13.75 4.58
N ILE A 136 -0.80 -14.17 5.82
CA ILE A 136 -1.73 -13.49 6.73
C ILE A 136 -0.93 -12.85 7.86
N VAL A 137 -1.19 -11.58 8.15
CA VAL A 137 -0.61 -10.85 9.28
C VAL A 137 -1.71 -10.64 10.32
N THR A 138 -1.58 -11.26 11.51
CA THR A 138 -2.69 -11.38 12.48
C THR A 138 -2.23 -11.36 13.94
N ASP A 139 -3.14 -11.01 14.85
CA ASP A 139 -2.98 -11.10 16.31
C ASP A 139 -3.68 -12.32 16.94
N THR A 140 -4.32 -13.15 16.13
CA THR A 140 -5.00 -14.39 16.56
C THR A 140 -4.48 -15.59 15.76
N PRO A 141 -4.48 -16.82 16.33
CA PRO A 141 -4.23 -18.03 15.57
C PRO A 141 -5.24 -18.21 14.43
N VAL A 142 -4.74 -18.64 13.27
CA VAL A 142 -5.55 -18.90 12.07
C VAL A 142 -4.96 -20.12 11.35
N GLU A 143 -5.81 -21.06 10.93
CA GLU A 143 -5.40 -22.21 10.11
C GLU A 143 -5.58 -21.89 8.62
N VAL A 144 -4.47 -21.75 7.89
CA VAL A 144 -4.43 -21.45 6.45
C VAL A 144 -3.26 -22.12 5.74
N ASP A 145 -3.33 -22.13 4.41
CA ASP A 145 -2.33 -22.70 3.49
C ASP A 145 -1.15 -21.75 3.17
N VAL A 146 -1.09 -20.60 3.83
CA VAL A 146 -0.03 -19.59 3.64
C VAL A 146 0.61 -19.26 4.99
N PRO A 147 1.84 -18.71 4.99
CA PRO A 147 2.47 -18.22 6.21
C PRO A 147 1.57 -17.29 7.04
N VAL A 148 1.59 -17.50 8.35
CA VAL A 148 0.94 -16.64 9.34
C VAL A 148 2.02 -15.86 10.07
N LEU A 149 1.94 -14.53 10.01
CA LEU A 149 2.93 -13.59 10.54
C LEU A 149 2.32 -12.79 11.70
N PRO A 150 3.11 -12.44 12.73
CA PRO A 150 2.63 -11.67 13.87
C PRO A 150 2.33 -10.21 13.50
N LEU A 151 1.14 -9.72 13.87
CA LEU A 151 0.73 -8.32 13.61
C LEU A 151 1.48 -7.29 14.48
N ASP A 152 1.95 -7.69 15.66
CA ASP A 152 2.65 -6.83 16.59
C ASP A 152 4.17 -6.72 16.30
N ASN A 153 4.71 -7.60 15.47
CA ASN A 153 6.13 -7.65 15.13
C ASN A 153 6.38 -7.42 13.62
N ALA A 154 6.54 -6.14 13.27
CA ALA A 154 6.77 -5.71 11.89
C ALA A 154 8.12 -6.18 11.33
N ASP A 155 9.11 -6.50 12.17
CA ASP A 155 10.41 -6.99 11.68
C ASP A 155 10.30 -8.36 11.03
N VAL A 156 9.48 -9.25 11.60
CA VAL A 156 9.19 -10.56 10.99
C VAL A 156 8.52 -10.38 9.62
N VAL A 157 7.62 -9.41 9.49
CA VAL A 157 6.99 -9.09 8.21
C VAL A 157 8.00 -8.51 7.21
N CYS A 158 8.89 -7.63 7.65
CA CYS A 158 9.96 -7.10 6.81
C CYS A 158 10.91 -8.20 6.33
N ASP A 159 11.33 -9.10 7.22
CA ASP A 159 12.21 -10.22 6.88
C ASP A 159 11.55 -11.15 5.86
N PHE A 160 10.25 -11.39 6.00
CA PHE A 160 9.46 -12.12 5.01
C PHE A 160 9.47 -11.40 3.66
N ILE A 161 9.17 -10.09 3.62
CA ILE A 161 9.18 -9.29 2.39
C ILE A 161 10.54 -9.37 1.70
N VAL A 162 11.61 -9.15 2.47
CA VAL A 162 12.98 -9.16 1.97
C VAL A 162 13.32 -10.51 1.37
N LYS A 163 13.09 -11.60 2.11
CA LYS A 163 13.40 -12.97 1.66
C LYS A 163 12.57 -13.37 0.44
N ARG A 164 11.31 -12.95 0.36
CA ARG A 164 10.36 -13.42 -0.65
C ARG A 164 10.40 -12.62 -1.94
N PHE A 165 10.64 -11.31 -1.87
CA PHE A 165 10.46 -10.40 -3.00
C PHE A 165 11.69 -9.56 -3.35
N LEU A 166 12.61 -9.31 -2.40
CA LEU A 166 13.70 -8.33 -2.59
C LEU A 166 15.08 -8.98 -2.69
N LYS A 167 15.26 -10.19 -2.17
CA LYS A 167 16.44 -11.02 -2.38
C LYS A 167 16.14 -12.00 -3.51
N GLY A 168 16.87 -11.87 -4.61
CA GLY A 168 17.04 -12.91 -5.62
C GLY A 168 18.10 -13.91 -5.19
#